data_AF-A0A2G4EZ47-F1
#
_entry.id   AF-A0A2G4EZ47-F1
#
_cell.length_a   1.000
_cell.length_b   1.000
_cell.length_c   1.000
_cell.angle_alpha   90.00
_cell.angle_beta   90.00
_cell.angle_gamma   90.00
#
_symmetry.space_group_name_H-M   'P 1'
#
loop_
_entity.id
_entity.type
_entity.pdbx_description
1 polymer ?
#
loop_
_entity_poly.entity_id
_entity_poly.type
_entity_poly.pdbx_seq_one_letter_code
_entity_poly.pdbx_strand_id
1 'polypeptide(L)' 'MNYHERITIEPGKRSGKPCIRGMRITVYDVLSYLASGMTYQEILDDFP' A
#
# COMPACT_ATOMS: atom_id res chain seq x y z
N MET A 1 9.94 13.16 -7.58
CA MET A 1 8.95 12.46 -6.73
C MET A 1 9.70 11.73 -5.60
N ASN A 2 9.46 12.07 -4.34
CA ASN A 2 10.05 11.38 -3.19
C ASN A 2 9.01 10.40 -2.59
N TYR A 3 9.16 9.10 -2.84
CA TYR A 3 8.21 8.08 -2.37
C TYR A 3 8.36 7.78 -0.87
N HIS A 4 9.47 8.15 -0.25
CA HIS A 4 9.69 7.97 1.18
C HIS A 4 8.66 8.76 2.00
N GLU A 5 8.07 9.81 1.43
CA GLU A 5 6.97 10.59 2.01
C GLU A 5 5.62 9.85 2.06
N ARG A 6 5.49 8.73 1.35
CA ARG A 6 4.23 7.97 1.24
C ARG A 6 4.35 6.52 1.69
N ILE A 7 5.57 5.97 1.71
CA ILE A 7 5.83 4.58 2.06
C ILE A 7 6.64 4.54 3.37
N THR A 8 6.19 3.73 4.34
CA THR A 8 6.92 3.46 5.58
C THR A 8 7.35 2.00 5.67
N ILE A 9 8.51 1.77 6.28
CA ILE A 9 9.00 0.44 6.62
C ILE A 9 9.15 0.41 8.13
N GLU A 10 8.25 -0.30 8.79
CA GLU A 10 8.19 -0.38 10.26
C GLU A 10 8.45 -1.83 10.67
N PRO A 11 9.54 -2.11 11.42
CA PRO A 11 9.81 -3.45 11.94
C PRO A 11 8.61 -3.99 12.74
N GLY A 12 8.15 -5.19 12.41
CA GLY A 12 7.00 -5.83 13.06
C GLY A 12 5.63 -5.49 12.44
N LYS A 13 5.51 -4.43 11.62
CA LYS A 13 4.29 -4.12 10.87
C LYS A 13 4.32 -4.85 9.52
N ARG A 14 3.33 -5.71 9.26
CA ARG A 14 3.28 -6.58 8.05
C ARG A 14 4.63 -7.28 7.77
N SER A 15 5.30 -7.74 8.83
CA SER A 15 6.63 -8.37 8.78
C SER A 15 7.73 -7.48 8.18
N GLY A 16 7.68 -6.16 8.42
CA GLY A 16 8.65 -5.21 7.91
C GLY A 16 8.52 -4.91 6.41
N LYS A 17 7.39 -5.28 5.79
CA LYS A 17 7.14 -4.95 4.38
C LYS A 17 6.83 -3.46 4.21
N PRO A 18 7.23 -2.85 3.07
CA PRO A 18 6.86 -1.49 2.74
C PRO A 18 5.34 -1.31 2.72
N CYS A 19 4.85 -0.43 3.58
CA CYS A 19 3.44 -0.11 3.74
C CYS A 19 3.14 1.31 3.30
N ILE A 20 1.92 1.58 2.86
CA ILE A 20 1.45 2.95 2.69
C ILE A 20 1.38 3.61 4.07
N ARG A 21 1.92 4.82 4.18
CA ARG A 21 2.02 5.58 5.43
C ARG A 21 0.65 5.75 6.07
N GLY A 22 0.56 5.50 7.37
CA GLY A 22 -0.70 5.59 8.11
C GLY A 22 -1.63 4.39 7.92
N MET A 23 -1.29 3.46 7.02
CA MET A 23 -2.11 2.29 6.69
C MET A 23 -1.39 0.99 7.04
N ARG A 24 -2.13 -0.13 6.97
CA ARG A 24 -1.59 -1.51 7.11
C ARG A 24 -1.65 -2.32 5.82
N ILE A 25 -1.79 -1.64 4.68
CA ILE A 25 -1.67 -2.21 3.33
C ILE A 25 -0.25 -2.08 2.81
N THR A 26 0.28 -3.12 2.19
CA THR A 26 1.61 -3.10 1.58
C THR A 26 1.55 -2.60 0.14
N VAL A 27 2.68 -2.09 -0.36
CA VAL A 27 2.80 -1.74 -1.78
C VAL A 27 2.52 -2.95 -2.67
N TYR A 28 2.90 -4.15 -2.23
CA TYR A 28 2.61 -5.39 -2.95
C TYR A 28 1.12 -5.67 -3.06
N ASP A 29 0.35 -5.45 -1.99
CA ASP A 29 -1.10 -5.67 -2.01
C ASP A 29 -1.75 -4.77 -3.07
N VAL A 30 -1.39 -3.48 -3.09
CA VAL A 30 -1.88 -2.52 -4.11
C VAL A 30 -1.53 -2.98 -5.53
N LEU A 31 -0.29 -3.42 -5.75
CA LEU A 31 0.12 -3.92 -7.06
C LEU A 31 -0.60 -5.22 -7.44
N SER A 32 -0.87 -6.10 -6.48
CA SER A 32 -1.64 -7.32 -6.70
C SER A 32 -3.09 -7.02 -7.05
N TYR A 33 -3.72 -6.02 -6.42
CA TYR A 33 -5.09 -5.59 -6.75
C TYR A 33 -5.18 -4.99 -8.15
N LEU A 34 -4.21 -4.14 -8.51
CA LEU A 34 -4.12 -3.62 -9.88
C LEU A 34 -3.91 -4.77 -10.88
N ALA A 35 -3.06 -5.74 -10.56
CA ALA A 35 -2.83 -6.91 -11.41
C ALA A 35 -4.07 -7.83 -11.51
N SER A 36 -4.94 -7.86 -10.51
CA SER A 36 -6.23 -8.57 -10.57
C SER A 36 -7.32 -7.79 -11.32
N GLY A 37 -7.01 -6.60 -11.86
CA GLY A 37 -7.94 -5.79 -12.65
C GLY A 37 -8.73 -4.76 -11.85
N MET A 38 -8.40 -4.56 -10.58
CA MET A 38 -9.04 -3.54 -9.75
C MET A 38 -8.58 -2.15 -10.19
N THR A 39 -9.49 -1.19 -10.22
CA THR A 39 -9.21 0.20 -10.58
C THR A 39 -8.62 0.98 -9.41
N TYR A 40 -7.94 2.09 -9.70
CA TYR A 40 -7.44 2.99 -8.66
C TYR A 40 -8.56 3.51 -7.74
N GLN A 41 -9.75 3.77 -8.29
CA GLN A 41 -10.88 4.28 -7.53
C GLN A 41 -11.38 3.23 -6.53
N GLU A 42 -11.56 1.98 -6.96
CA GLU A 42 -11.97 0.89 -6.07
C GLU A 42 -10.96 0.67 -4.93
N ILE A 43 -9.65 0.75 -5.23
CA ILE A 43 -8.61 0.64 -4.19
C ILE A 43 -8.71 1.80 -3.19
N LEU A 44 -8.98 3.02 -3.64
CA LEU A 44 -9.14 4.18 -2.75
C LEU A 44 -10.43 4.12 -1.93
N ASP A 45 -11.50 3.58 -2.50
CA ASP A 45 -12.79 3.44 -1.81
C ASP A 45 -12.71 2.35 -0.72
N ASP A 46 -11.95 1.26 -0.97
CA ASP A 46 -11.69 0.21 0.02
C ASP A 46 -10.67 0.64 1.09
N PHE A 47 -9.77 1.57 0.75
CA PHE A 47 -8.67 2.02 1.61
C PHE A 47 -8.56 3.58 1.62
N PRO A 48 -9.43 4.28 2.37
CA PRO A 48 -9.40 5.74 2.51
C PRO A 48 -8.24 6.26 3.39
#